data_AF-A0A2E9LK85-F1
#
_entry.id   AF-A0A2E9LK85-F1
#
_cell.length_a   1.000
_cell.length_b   1.000
_cell.length_c   1.000
_cell.angle_alpha   90.00
_cell.angle_beta   90.00
_cell.angle_gamma   90.00
#
_symmetry.space_group_name_H-M   'P 1'
#
loop_
_entity.id
_entity.type
_entity.pdbx_description
1 polymer ?
#
loop_
_entity_poly.entity_id
_entity_poly.type
_entity_poly.pdbx_seq_one_letter_code
_entity_poly.pdbx_strand_id
1 'polypeptide(L)'
;MLQRSLTALVGIPVLVGAIILGAPWLTALVLVAGVVAIWEFYRMTPASVGPLPFILGAAWVLSLLSGAQAASGRDNFLIISGGIIATGSFAALLWFIAYHRPQDSAKRQDYLVGFAYLILGPIYVGFLLSHTLMLREISVPGLFEGSSTNIGIDWLLFALLVTFAVDTGAYMVGRAVGRHAMAPSISPNKTWEGSVGGFVSAVVAALVLGQVLGLNIAVWQQAVIGAVVGVVAQWGDLLESKLKRIADVKDAGSIIPGHGGLLDRLDSLLFTLPAVYYLIVTVFVP
;
A
#
# COMPACT_ATOMS: atom_id res chain seq x y z
N MET A 1 -1.20 0.20 25.20
CA MET A 1 -0.12 1.19 24.95
C MET A 1 1.22 0.48 24.77
N LEU A 2 1.69 -0.29 25.77
CA LEU A 2 3.02 -0.93 25.77
C LEU A 2 3.27 -1.90 24.59
N GLN A 3 2.34 -2.81 24.31
CA GLN A 3 2.45 -3.75 23.17
C GLN A 3 2.48 -3.03 21.80
N ARG A 4 1.80 -1.88 21.69
CA ARG A 4 1.79 -1.06 20.48
C ARG A 4 3.14 -0.37 20.29
N SER A 5 3.63 0.31 21.32
CA SER A 5 4.93 0.97 21.25
C SER A 5 6.08 0.00 20.93
N LEU A 6 6.04 -1.24 21.46
CA LEU A 6 7.06 -2.27 21.19
C LEU A 6 7.06 -2.75 19.73
N THR A 7 5.89 -3.00 19.13
CA THR A 7 5.81 -3.45 17.74
C THR A 7 6.27 -2.36 16.76
N ALA A 8 5.93 -1.09 17.03
CA ALA A 8 6.45 0.03 16.24
C ALA A 8 7.97 0.22 16.42
N LEU A 9 8.46 0.05 17.65
CA LEU A 9 9.90 0.15 17.98
C LEU A 9 10.75 -0.89 17.25
N VAL A 10 10.20 -2.07 16.93
CA VAL A 10 10.91 -3.10 16.18
C VAL A 10 10.64 -2.99 14.68
N GLY A 11 9.39 -2.76 14.28
CA GLY A 11 9.00 -2.74 12.87
C GLY A 11 9.64 -1.62 12.06
N ILE A 12 9.72 -0.40 12.64
CA ILE A 12 10.30 0.75 11.94
C ILE A 12 11.80 0.55 11.68
N PRO A 13 12.65 0.18 12.67
CA PRO A 13 14.06 -0.09 12.40
C PRO A 13 14.29 -1.24 11.43
N VAL A 14 13.48 -2.30 11.45
CA VAL A 14 13.58 -3.39 10.47
C VAL A 14 13.29 -2.89 9.06
N LEU A 15 12.23 -2.10 8.87
CA LEU A 15 11.89 -1.51 7.58
C LEU A 15 12.98 -0.56 7.09
N VAL A 16 13.40 0.40 7.93
CA VAL A 16 14.45 1.37 7.58
C VAL A 16 15.78 0.67 7.32
N GLY A 17 16.13 -0.33 8.14
CA GLY A 17 17.31 -1.17 7.93
C GLY A 17 17.25 -1.91 6.60
N ALA A 18 16.12 -2.50 6.24
CA ALA A 18 15.95 -3.17 4.95
C ALA A 18 16.07 -2.20 3.75
N ILE A 19 15.56 -0.97 3.88
CA ILE A 19 15.69 0.08 2.86
C ILE A 19 17.17 0.44 2.65
N ILE A 20 17.92 0.66 3.75
CA ILE A 20 19.33 1.06 3.72
C ILE A 20 20.24 -0.08 3.25
N LEU A 21 20.03 -1.31 3.74
CA LEU A 21 20.82 -2.49 3.35
C LEU A 21 20.55 -2.93 1.90
N GLY A 22 19.41 -2.54 1.35
CA GLY A 22 19.14 -2.54 -0.08
C GLY A 22 18.30 -3.70 -0.61
N ALA A 23 18.35 -3.87 -1.94
CA ALA A 23 17.41 -4.68 -2.72
C ALA A 23 17.12 -6.07 -2.15
N PRO A 24 18.13 -6.91 -1.82
CA PRO A 24 17.87 -8.26 -1.33
C PRO A 24 17.02 -8.28 -0.06
N TRP A 25 17.32 -7.36 0.87
CA TRP A 25 16.66 -7.29 2.18
C TRP A 25 15.27 -6.67 2.07
N LEU A 26 15.14 -5.56 1.33
CA LEU A 26 13.84 -4.94 1.10
C LEU A 26 12.91 -5.87 0.31
N THR A 27 13.42 -6.54 -0.73
CA THR A 27 12.64 -7.51 -1.52
C THR A 27 12.16 -8.65 -0.63
N ALA A 28 13.03 -9.26 0.17
CA ALA A 28 12.62 -10.33 1.08
C ALA A 28 11.53 -9.87 2.05
N LEU A 29 11.68 -8.68 2.64
CA LEU A 29 10.69 -8.09 3.54
C LEU A 29 9.35 -7.86 2.83
N VAL A 30 9.37 -7.29 1.63
CA VAL A 30 8.18 -6.97 0.84
C VAL A 30 7.48 -8.23 0.32
N LEU A 31 8.23 -9.29 -0.05
CA LEU A 31 7.66 -10.59 -0.43
C LEU A 31 6.92 -11.23 0.74
N VAL A 32 7.53 -11.25 1.93
CA VAL A 32 6.87 -11.75 3.15
C VAL A 32 5.63 -10.91 3.47
N ALA A 33 5.75 -9.59 3.41
CA ALA A 33 4.64 -8.68 3.65
C ALA A 33 3.49 -8.90 2.66
N GLY A 34 3.78 -9.09 1.38
CA GLY A 34 2.79 -9.35 0.34
C GLY A 34 2.04 -10.67 0.55
N VAL A 35 2.75 -11.73 0.94
CA VAL A 35 2.13 -13.04 1.23
C VAL A 35 1.22 -12.96 2.47
N VAL A 36 1.66 -12.25 3.51
CA VAL A 36 0.83 -12.02 4.70
C VAL A 36 -0.38 -11.16 4.37
N ALA A 37 -0.20 -10.07 3.61
CA ALA A 37 -1.26 -9.16 3.24
C ALA A 37 -2.34 -9.85 2.38
N ILE A 38 -1.97 -10.68 1.39
CA ILE A 38 -2.97 -11.42 0.59
C ILE A 38 -3.67 -12.51 1.40
N TRP A 39 -2.99 -13.11 2.37
CA TRP A 39 -3.60 -14.04 3.31
C TRP A 39 -4.67 -13.35 4.18
N GLU A 40 -4.37 -12.16 4.71
CA GLU A 40 -5.35 -11.36 5.47
C GLU A 40 -6.49 -10.90 4.56
N PHE A 41 -6.18 -10.41 3.35
CA PHE A 41 -7.18 -9.98 2.37
C PHE A 41 -8.19 -11.08 2.02
N TYR A 42 -7.72 -12.31 1.76
CA TYR A 42 -8.61 -13.44 1.47
C TYR A 42 -9.37 -13.95 2.69
N ARG A 43 -8.94 -13.65 3.91
CA ARG A 43 -9.72 -13.93 5.12
C ARG A 43 -10.75 -12.86 5.43
N MET A 44 -10.60 -11.67 4.85
CA MET A 44 -11.59 -10.61 4.84
C MET A 44 -12.63 -10.76 3.71
N THR A 45 -12.76 -11.94 3.09
CA THR A 45 -13.93 -12.18 2.23
C THR A 45 -15.18 -12.37 3.08
N PRO A 46 -16.35 -11.90 2.61
CA PRO A 46 -17.61 -12.20 3.29
C PRO A 46 -17.80 -13.71 3.47
N ALA A 47 -18.34 -14.13 4.61
CA ALA A 47 -18.53 -15.55 4.95
C ALA A 47 -19.33 -16.34 3.90
N SER A 48 -20.17 -15.66 3.13
CA SER A 48 -20.98 -16.26 2.04
C SER A 48 -20.16 -16.69 0.81
N VAL A 49 -18.96 -16.15 0.63
CA VAL A 49 -18.09 -16.42 -0.54
C VAL A 49 -17.34 -17.75 -0.40
N GLY A 50 -17.04 -18.16 0.83
CA GLY A 50 -16.17 -19.31 1.10
C GLY A 50 -14.68 -19.03 0.87
N PRO A 51 -13.81 -20.05 1.04
CA PRO A 51 -12.37 -19.89 0.99
C PRO A 51 -11.86 -19.71 -0.44
N LEU A 52 -11.04 -18.68 -0.65
CA LEU A 52 -10.34 -18.43 -1.91
C LEU A 52 -9.02 -19.22 -1.99
N PRO A 53 -8.52 -19.54 -3.20
CA PRO A 53 -7.29 -20.30 -3.39
C PRO A 53 -6.06 -19.44 -3.03
N PHE A 54 -5.68 -19.48 -1.74
CA PHE A 54 -4.56 -18.71 -1.21
C PHE A 54 -3.26 -18.90 -1.99
N ILE A 55 -2.92 -20.14 -2.37
CA ILE A 55 -1.68 -20.43 -3.11
C ILE A 55 -1.65 -19.68 -4.45
N LEU A 56 -2.79 -19.60 -5.15
CA LEU A 56 -2.89 -18.85 -6.41
C LEU A 56 -2.69 -17.36 -6.18
N GLY A 57 -3.35 -16.79 -5.16
CA GLY A 57 -3.18 -15.38 -4.79
C GLY A 57 -1.75 -15.03 -4.38
N ALA A 58 -1.13 -15.86 -3.53
CA ALA A 58 0.24 -15.70 -3.09
C ALA A 58 1.24 -15.81 -4.25
N ALA A 59 1.09 -16.81 -5.13
CA ALA A 59 1.94 -16.95 -6.31
C ALA A 59 1.83 -15.75 -7.25
N TRP A 60 0.63 -15.17 -7.39
CA TRP A 60 0.41 -13.98 -8.20
C TRP A 60 1.06 -12.74 -7.58
N VAL A 61 0.88 -12.51 -6.27
CA VAL A 61 1.54 -11.41 -5.55
C VAL A 61 3.06 -11.54 -5.62
N LEU A 62 3.61 -12.73 -5.36
CA LEU A 62 5.05 -12.99 -5.46
C LEU A 62 5.59 -12.74 -6.87
N SER A 63 4.82 -13.10 -7.90
CA SER A 63 5.17 -12.81 -9.30
C SER A 63 5.23 -11.30 -9.56
N LEU A 64 4.23 -10.53 -9.10
CA LEU A 64 4.21 -9.07 -9.27
C LEU A 64 5.39 -8.39 -8.57
N LEU A 65 5.68 -8.79 -7.33
CA LEU A 65 6.78 -8.23 -6.55
C LEU A 65 8.15 -8.59 -7.13
N SER A 66 8.34 -9.85 -7.55
CA SER A 66 9.59 -10.30 -8.19
C SER A 66 9.76 -9.66 -9.58
N GLY A 67 8.67 -9.50 -10.32
CA GLY A 67 8.65 -8.82 -11.62
C GLY A 67 9.05 -7.35 -11.50
N ALA A 68 8.66 -6.68 -10.42
CA ALA A 68 9.09 -5.31 -10.14
C ALA A 68 10.58 -5.22 -9.81
N GLN A 69 11.11 -6.15 -9.02
CA GLN A 69 12.56 -6.19 -8.74
C GLN A 69 13.39 -6.49 -9.99
N ALA A 70 12.84 -7.27 -10.93
CA ALA A 70 13.48 -7.59 -12.20
C ALA A 70 13.34 -6.48 -13.25
N ALA A 71 12.43 -5.52 -13.06
CA ALA A 71 12.15 -4.48 -14.03
C ALA A 71 13.20 -3.37 -14.00
N SER A 72 13.74 -3.03 -15.18
CA SER A 72 14.59 -1.87 -15.36
C SER A 72 13.78 -0.68 -15.88
N GLY A 73 13.37 0.19 -14.95
CA GLY A 73 12.64 1.41 -15.26
C GLY A 73 11.12 1.22 -15.45
N ARG A 74 10.42 2.35 -15.66
CA ARG A 74 8.95 2.41 -15.64
C ARG A 74 8.29 1.54 -16.70
N ASP A 75 8.73 1.63 -17.94
CA ASP A 75 8.01 1.00 -19.04
C ASP A 75 8.16 -0.53 -18.99
N ASN A 76 9.36 -1.04 -18.67
CA ASN A 76 9.57 -2.47 -18.42
C ASN A 76 8.73 -2.96 -17.23
N PHE A 77 8.68 -2.18 -16.14
CA PHE A 77 7.84 -2.50 -14.99
C PHE A 77 6.36 -2.63 -15.36
N LEU A 78 5.83 -1.71 -16.16
CA LEU A 78 4.43 -1.73 -16.61
C LEU A 78 4.16 -2.90 -17.57
N ILE A 79 5.07 -3.20 -18.49
CA ILE A 79 4.93 -4.35 -19.41
C ILE A 79 4.94 -5.67 -18.64
N ILE A 80 5.92 -5.86 -17.75
CA ILE A 80 6.04 -7.07 -16.93
C ILE A 80 4.81 -7.23 -16.03
N SER A 81 4.44 -6.17 -15.30
CA SER A 81 3.27 -6.18 -14.42
C SER A 81 1.99 -6.41 -15.21
N GLY A 82 1.81 -5.81 -16.38
CA GLY A 82 0.67 -6.01 -17.26
C GLY A 82 0.55 -7.46 -17.73
N GLY A 83 1.67 -8.08 -18.13
CA GLY A 83 1.72 -9.51 -18.48
C GLY A 83 1.36 -10.42 -17.30
N ILE A 84 1.87 -10.12 -16.11
CA ILE A 84 1.56 -10.87 -14.87
C ILE A 84 0.09 -10.67 -14.47
N ILE A 85 -0.47 -9.46 -14.60
CA ILE A 85 -1.88 -9.19 -14.33
C ILE A 85 -2.77 -9.96 -15.31
N ALA A 86 -2.43 -9.95 -16.61
CA ALA A 86 -3.21 -10.66 -17.62
C ALA A 86 -3.19 -12.18 -17.40
N THR A 87 -2.00 -12.76 -17.18
CA THR A 87 -1.83 -14.19 -16.92
C THR A 87 -2.46 -14.64 -15.61
N GLY A 88 -2.29 -13.86 -14.53
CA GLY A 88 -2.94 -14.14 -13.25
C GLY A 88 -4.47 -14.01 -13.30
N SER A 89 -4.99 -13.03 -14.04
CA SER A 89 -6.45 -12.88 -14.26
C SER A 89 -7.00 -14.06 -15.06
N PHE A 90 -6.26 -14.53 -16.06
CA PHE A 90 -6.62 -15.74 -16.80
C PHE A 90 -6.59 -16.99 -15.92
N ALA A 91 -5.58 -17.16 -15.07
CA ALA A 91 -5.53 -18.26 -14.10
C ALA A 91 -6.67 -18.20 -13.07
N ALA A 92 -7.02 -17.00 -12.59
CA ALA A 92 -8.18 -16.78 -11.71
C ALA A 92 -9.49 -17.14 -12.42
N LEU A 93 -9.64 -16.80 -13.70
CA LEU A 93 -10.79 -17.18 -14.51
C LEU A 93 -10.88 -18.70 -14.69
N LEU A 94 -9.77 -19.38 -15.02
CA LEU A 94 -9.74 -20.84 -15.14
C LEU A 94 -10.08 -21.51 -13.82
N TRP A 95 -9.53 -21.03 -12.70
CA TRP A 95 -9.88 -21.53 -11.38
C TRP A 95 -11.37 -21.34 -11.09
N PHE A 96 -11.90 -20.16 -11.39
CA PHE A 96 -13.32 -19.85 -11.22
C PHE A 96 -14.20 -20.79 -12.04
N ILE A 97 -13.85 -21.10 -13.30
CA ILE A 97 -14.59 -22.04 -14.15
C ILE A 97 -14.48 -23.48 -13.63
N ALA A 98 -13.28 -23.93 -13.27
CA ALA A 98 -13.00 -25.32 -12.91
C ALA A 98 -13.53 -25.72 -11.52
N TYR A 99 -13.45 -24.80 -10.55
CA TYR A 99 -13.91 -25.02 -9.18
C TYR A 99 -15.30 -24.43 -8.93
N HIS A 100 -15.99 -24.00 -9.98
CA HIS A 100 -17.41 -23.71 -9.92
C HIS A 100 -18.19 -25.00 -9.63
N ARG A 101 -18.52 -25.23 -8.36
CA ARG A 101 -19.57 -26.17 -7.98
C ARG A 101 -20.81 -25.35 -7.65
N PRO A 102 -21.95 -25.58 -8.35
CA PRO A 102 -23.22 -25.07 -7.88
C PRO A 102 -23.44 -25.69 -6.50
N GLN A 103 -23.19 -24.91 -5.46
CA GLN A 103 -23.61 -25.24 -4.11
C GLN A 103 -25.06 -24.75 -4.05
N ASP A 104 -25.99 -25.65 -3.78
CA ASP A 104 -27.46 -25.42 -3.81
C ASP A 104 -27.97 -24.32 -2.86
N SER A 105 -27.10 -23.50 -2.27
CA SER A 105 -27.42 -22.52 -1.22
C SER A 105 -26.74 -21.16 -1.36
N ALA A 106 -25.73 -20.98 -2.21
CA ALA A 106 -25.04 -19.70 -2.35
C ALA A 106 -25.76 -18.79 -3.35
N LYS A 107 -25.99 -17.53 -2.96
CA LYS A 107 -26.68 -16.57 -3.84
C LYS A 107 -25.73 -16.20 -4.98
N ARG A 108 -26.28 -16.00 -6.18
CA ARG A 108 -25.51 -15.58 -7.38
C ARG A 108 -24.56 -14.40 -7.15
N GLN A 109 -24.93 -13.50 -6.24
CA GLN A 109 -24.14 -12.32 -5.85
C GLN A 109 -22.84 -12.69 -5.11
N ASP A 110 -22.83 -13.73 -4.28
CA ASP A 110 -21.65 -14.12 -3.49
C ASP A 110 -20.50 -14.62 -4.38
N TYR A 111 -20.82 -15.26 -5.50
CA TYR A 111 -19.83 -15.73 -6.46
C TYR A 111 -19.11 -14.60 -7.20
N LEU A 112 -19.86 -13.58 -7.63
CA LEU A 112 -19.27 -12.42 -8.31
C LEU A 112 -18.36 -11.65 -7.36
N VAL A 113 -18.73 -11.58 -6.08
CA VAL A 113 -17.88 -11.01 -5.02
C VAL A 113 -16.61 -11.85 -4.87
N GLY A 114 -16.70 -13.17 -4.74
CA GLY A 114 -15.52 -14.04 -4.64
C GLY A 114 -14.55 -13.92 -5.82
N PHE A 115 -15.09 -13.87 -7.04
CA PHE A 115 -14.29 -13.66 -8.24
C PHE A 115 -13.62 -12.28 -8.24
N ALA A 116 -14.33 -11.24 -7.81
CA ALA A 116 -13.77 -9.90 -7.66
C ALA A 116 -12.62 -9.89 -6.63
N TYR A 117 -12.76 -10.55 -5.47
CA TYR A 117 -11.68 -10.65 -4.50
C TYR A 117 -10.49 -11.46 -5.04
N LEU A 118 -10.73 -12.52 -5.80
CA LEU A 118 -9.69 -13.36 -6.40
C LEU A 118 -8.81 -12.61 -7.42
N ILE A 119 -9.40 -11.67 -8.18
CA ILE A 119 -8.67 -10.83 -9.14
C ILE A 119 -8.13 -9.57 -8.47
N LEU A 120 -8.99 -8.82 -7.78
CA LEU A 120 -8.62 -7.52 -7.23
C LEU A 120 -7.68 -7.64 -6.05
N GLY A 121 -7.73 -8.72 -5.26
CA GLY A 121 -6.85 -8.91 -4.10
C GLY A 121 -5.37 -8.91 -4.47
N PRO A 122 -4.91 -9.80 -5.37
CA PRO A 122 -3.52 -9.83 -5.80
C PRO A 122 -3.06 -8.56 -6.52
N ILE A 123 -3.95 -7.89 -7.26
CA ILE A 123 -3.64 -6.59 -7.89
C ILE A 123 -3.50 -5.51 -6.81
N TYR A 124 -4.47 -5.42 -5.90
CA TYR A 124 -4.49 -4.46 -4.80
C TYR A 124 -3.27 -4.61 -3.90
N VAL A 125 -2.91 -5.83 -3.50
CA VAL A 125 -1.75 -6.06 -2.64
C VAL A 125 -0.47 -6.04 -3.46
N GLY A 126 -0.34 -6.88 -4.47
CA GLY A 126 0.92 -7.13 -5.18
C GLY A 126 1.35 -5.98 -6.08
N PHE A 127 0.45 -5.44 -6.91
CA PHE A 127 0.81 -4.37 -7.85
C PHE A 127 1.01 -3.05 -7.12
N LEU A 128 0.22 -2.74 -6.10
CA LEU A 128 0.43 -1.50 -5.36
C LEU A 128 1.70 -1.56 -4.50
N LEU A 129 1.92 -2.67 -3.77
CA LEU A 129 3.10 -2.83 -2.92
C LEU A 129 4.41 -2.93 -3.72
N SER A 130 4.36 -3.37 -4.99
CA SER A 130 5.54 -3.42 -5.86
C SER A 130 6.18 -2.05 -6.12
N HIS A 131 5.41 -0.97 -5.98
CA HIS A 131 5.92 0.39 -6.10
C HIS A 131 6.90 0.75 -4.97
N THR A 132 6.91 0.01 -3.85
CA THR A 132 7.96 0.10 -2.83
C THR A 132 9.33 -0.22 -3.42
N LEU A 133 9.41 -1.28 -4.21
CA LEU A 133 10.66 -1.73 -4.84
C LEU A 133 11.04 -0.76 -5.96
N MET A 134 10.07 -0.37 -6.78
CA MET A 134 10.33 0.59 -7.85
C MET A 134 10.80 1.96 -7.36
N LEU A 135 10.23 2.49 -6.26
CA LEU A 135 10.69 3.73 -5.64
C LEU A 135 12.13 3.62 -5.15
N ARG A 136 12.48 2.49 -4.52
CA ARG A 136 13.82 2.26 -3.97
C ARG A 136 14.90 2.11 -5.05
N GLU A 137 14.52 1.68 -6.25
CA GLU A 137 15.44 1.55 -7.39
C GLU A 137 15.55 2.82 -8.26
N ILE A 138 14.86 3.91 -7.90
CA ILE A 138 15.04 5.18 -8.61
C ILE A 138 16.50 5.64 -8.46
N SER A 139 17.15 5.79 -9.60
CA SER A 139 18.52 6.24 -9.71
C SER A 139 18.64 7.29 -10.81
N VAL A 140 19.49 8.28 -10.58
CA VAL A 140 19.86 9.29 -11.58
C VAL A 140 21.28 9.01 -12.08
N PRO A 141 21.56 9.27 -13.37
CA PRO A 141 22.92 9.22 -13.90
C PRO A 141 23.83 10.14 -13.07
N GLY A 142 24.91 9.59 -12.55
CA GLY A 142 25.91 10.34 -11.80
C GLY A 142 26.87 11.09 -12.73
N LEU A 143 27.72 11.93 -12.11
CA LEU A 143 28.67 12.80 -12.81
C LEU A 143 29.74 12.03 -13.62
N PHE A 144 29.96 10.75 -13.33
CA PHE A 144 30.87 9.88 -14.05
C PHE A 144 30.10 8.78 -14.78
N GLU A 145 30.56 8.42 -15.99
CA GLU A 145 30.06 7.27 -16.74
C GLU A 145 30.11 6.00 -15.85
N GLY A 146 28.94 5.40 -15.60
CA GLY A 146 28.80 4.23 -14.73
C GLY A 146 28.59 4.55 -13.23
N SER A 147 28.63 5.81 -12.80
CA SER A 147 28.16 6.22 -11.48
C SER A 147 26.65 6.49 -11.53
N SER A 148 25.90 5.96 -10.56
CA SER A 148 24.49 6.29 -10.38
C SER A 148 24.28 6.67 -8.91
N THR A 149 23.60 7.79 -8.67
CA THR A 149 23.21 8.17 -7.31
C THR A 149 21.83 7.58 -7.06
N ASN A 150 21.74 6.63 -6.12
CA ASN A 150 20.46 6.07 -5.71
C ASN A 150 19.75 7.10 -4.82
N ILE A 151 18.80 7.83 -5.42
CA ILE A 151 17.88 8.75 -4.73
C ILE A 151 16.62 8.04 -4.25
N GLY A 152 16.45 6.76 -4.62
CA GLY A 152 15.27 5.96 -4.29
C GLY A 152 15.11 5.71 -2.80
N ILE A 153 16.19 5.67 -2.03
CA ILE A 153 16.13 5.60 -0.56
C ILE A 153 15.41 6.82 -0.01
N ASP A 154 15.83 8.02 -0.42
CA ASP A 154 15.26 9.28 0.07
C ASP A 154 13.80 9.42 -0.33
N TRP A 155 13.45 9.05 -1.56
CA TRP A 155 12.06 9.08 -2.03
C TRP A 155 11.16 8.05 -1.34
N LEU A 156 11.66 6.86 -1.05
CA LEU A 156 10.90 5.87 -0.31
C LEU A 156 10.69 6.31 1.15
N LEU A 157 11.74 6.80 1.82
CA LEU A 157 11.62 7.37 3.17
C LEU A 157 10.66 8.55 3.20
N PHE A 158 10.74 9.45 2.20
CA PHE A 158 9.81 10.55 2.03
C PHE A 158 8.37 10.06 1.93
N ALA A 159 8.06 9.11 1.05
CA ALA A 159 6.71 8.57 0.88
C ALA A 159 6.15 7.97 2.19
N LEU A 160 6.96 7.18 2.90
CA LEU A 160 6.59 6.57 4.18
C LEU A 160 6.31 7.62 5.25
N LEU A 161 7.25 8.56 5.44
CA LEU A 161 7.17 9.57 6.52
C LEU A 161 6.06 10.58 6.28
N VAL A 162 5.84 11.00 5.03
CA VAL A 162 4.71 11.89 4.70
C VAL A 162 3.39 11.15 4.95
N THR A 163 3.28 9.87 4.59
CA THR A 163 2.07 9.06 4.89
C THR A 163 1.83 8.97 6.40
N PHE A 164 2.86 8.68 7.20
CA PHE A 164 2.74 8.64 8.66
C PHE A 164 2.38 10.00 9.27
N ALA A 165 2.81 11.10 8.65
CA ALA A 165 2.41 12.43 9.05
C ALA A 165 0.91 12.68 8.81
N VAL A 166 0.31 12.09 7.75
CA VAL A 166 -1.15 12.15 7.53
C VAL A 166 -1.90 11.54 8.70
N ASP A 167 -1.56 10.30 9.07
CA ASP A 167 -2.24 9.57 10.13
C ASP A 167 -2.08 10.26 11.48
N THR A 168 -0.86 10.75 11.76
CA THR A 168 -0.55 11.46 13.00
C THR A 168 -1.30 12.78 13.08
N GLY A 169 -1.28 13.57 12.00
CA GLY A 169 -2.00 14.84 11.90
C GLY A 169 -3.50 14.67 12.04
N ALA A 170 -4.06 13.68 11.34
CA ALA A 170 -5.48 13.37 11.39
C ALA A 170 -5.92 12.92 12.78
N TYR A 171 -5.13 12.08 13.44
CA TYR A 171 -5.40 11.65 14.81
C TYR A 171 -5.32 12.81 15.81
N MET A 172 -4.27 13.64 15.74
CA MET A 172 -4.07 14.75 16.67
C MET A 172 -5.16 15.82 16.54
N VAL A 173 -5.43 16.29 15.32
CA VAL A 173 -6.45 17.30 15.06
C VAL A 173 -7.84 16.74 15.30
N GLY A 174 -8.12 15.51 14.81
CA GLY A 174 -9.41 14.86 15.01
C GLY A 174 -9.74 14.65 16.48
N ARG A 175 -8.75 14.35 17.33
CA ARG A 175 -8.94 14.21 18.78
C ARG A 175 -9.11 15.56 19.49
N ALA A 176 -8.42 16.59 19.05
CA ALA A 176 -8.43 17.90 19.71
C ALA A 176 -9.67 18.73 19.39
N VAL A 177 -10.09 18.73 18.12
CA VAL A 177 -11.15 19.63 17.61
C VAL A 177 -12.22 18.92 16.76
N GLY A 178 -12.14 17.59 16.60
CA GLY A 178 -13.07 16.83 15.78
C GLY A 178 -14.51 16.89 16.32
N ARG A 179 -15.44 17.27 15.44
CA ARG A 179 -16.88 17.36 15.77
C ARG A 179 -17.75 16.64 14.76
N HIS A 180 -17.35 16.65 13.49
CA HIS A 180 -18.16 16.10 12.41
C HIS A 180 -17.57 14.80 11.89
N ALA A 181 -18.25 13.68 12.16
CA ALA A 181 -17.85 12.39 11.62
C ALA A 181 -17.89 12.38 10.09
N MET A 182 -16.80 11.96 9.46
CA MET A 182 -16.64 11.93 8.01
C MET A 182 -17.32 10.72 7.37
N ALA A 183 -17.21 9.55 8.00
CA ALA A 183 -17.77 8.30 7.48
C ALA A 183 -18.42 7.45 8.59
N PRO A 184 -19.58 7.85 9.14
CA PRO A 184 -20.16 7.24 10.33
C PRO A 184 -20.42 5.73 10.23
N SER A 185 -20.80 5.26 9.03
CA SER A 185 -21.09 3.83 8.78
C SER A 185 -19.84 2.97 8.53
N ILE A 186 -18.68 3.59 8.34
CA ILE A 186 -17.42 2.91 8.01
C ILE A 186 -16.46 2.99 9.20
N SER A 187 -16.18 4.22 9.62
CA SER A 187 -15.31 4.53 10.75
C SER A 187 -15.86 5.73 11.52
N PRO A 188 -16.62 5.50 12.61
CA PRO A 188 -17.30 6.57 13.34
C PRO A 188 -16.33 7.55 14.03
N ASN A 189 -15.08 7.15 14.24
CA ASN A 189 -14.07 7.98 14.89
C ASN A 189 -13.33 8.93 13.94
N LYS A 190 -13.48 8.78 12.61
CA LYS A 190 -12.86 9.68 11.64
C LYS A 190 -13.70 10.92 11.47
N THR A 191 -13.08 12.09 11.62
CA THR A 191 -13.74 13.40 11.52
C THR A 191 -13.24 14.21 10.33
N TRP A 192 -14.07 15.12 9.81
CA TRP A 192 -13.68 16.05 8.74
C TRP A 192 -12.57 16.99 9.20
N GLU A 193 -12.60 17.44 10.45
CA GLU A 193 -11.52 18.27 11.01
C GLU A 193 -10.20 17.49 11.08
N GLY A 194 -10.26 16.20 11.46
CA GLY A 194 -9.11 15.30 11.39
C GLY A 194 -8.60 15.14 9.96
N SER A 195 -9.48 14.91 8.99
CA SER A 195 -9.12 14.81 7.56
C SER A 195 -8.36 16.04 7.06
N VAL A 196 -8.83 17.24 7.40
CA VAL A 196 -8.14 18.51 7.08
C VAL A 196 -6.79 18.59 7.80
N GLY A 197 -6.74 18.21 9.08
CA GLY A 197 -5.49 18.14 9.84
C GLY A 197 -4.45 17.22 9.21
N GLY A 198 -4.84 16.02 8.81
CA GLY A 198 -3.98 15.06 8.11
C GLY A 198 -3.47 15.60 6.78
N PHE A 199 -4.34 16.25 5.99
CA PHE A 199 -3.96 16.89 4.73
C PHE A 199 -2.92 18.00 4.94
N VAL A 200 -3.15 18.90 5.89
CA VAL A 200 -2.19 19.98 6.20
C VAL A 200 -0.87 19.42 6.71
N SER A 201 -0.91 18.40 7.59
CA SER A 201 0.29 17.72 8.06
C SER A 201 1.07 17.05 6.91
N ALA A 202 0.38 16.48 5.92
CA ALA A 202 1.01 15.92 4.72
C ALA A 202 1.81 16.97 3.94
N VAL A 203 1.19 18.12 3.66
CA VAL A 203 1.83 19.22 2.92
C VAL A 203 3.01 19.78 3.68
N VAL A 204 2.86 20.04 4.98
CA VAL A 204 3.95 20.55 5.82
C VAL A 204 5.09 19.53 5.91
N ALA A 205 4.78 18.25 6.13
CA ALA A 205 5.80 17.19 6.19
C ALA A 205 6.53 17.06 4.85
N ALA A 206 5.82 17.13 3.72
CA ALA A 206 6.43 17.08 2.40
C ALA A 206 7.38 18.25 2.15
N LEU A 207 7.00 19.47 2.55
CA LEU A 207 7.87 20.65 2.45
C LEU A 207 9.12 20.51 3.33
N VAL A 208 8.97 20.06 4.58
CA VAL A 208 10.10 19.91 5.51
C VAL A 208 11.03 18.78 5.06
N LEU A 209 10.48 17.60 4.79
CA LEU A 209 11.25 16.42 4.39
C LEU A 209 11.91 16.60 3.02
N GLY A 210 11.27 17.31 2.09
CA GLY A 210 11.85 17.62 0.79
C GLY A 210 13.15 18.44 0.90
N GLN A 211 13.25 19.33 1.90
CA GLN A 211 14.48 20.08 2.19
C GLN A 211 15.49 19.22 2.98
N VAL A 212 15.03 18.48 4.00
CA VAL A 212 15.90 17.66 4.86
C VAL A 212 16.57 16.53 4.09
N LEU A 213 15.84 15.88 3.18
CA LEU A 213 16.32 14.78 2.35
C LEU A 213 16.98 15.26 1.05
N GLY A 214 16.98 16.57 0.76
CA GLY A 214 17.63 17.12 -0.43
C GLY A 214 17.08 16.60 -1.75
N LEU A 215 15.75 16.47 -1.88
CA LEU A 215 15.09 15.80 -3.03
C LEU A 215 15.25 16.51 -4.40
N ASN A 216 16.01 17.61 -4.46
CA ASN A 216 16.33 18.36 -5.70
C ASN A 216 15.14 18.72 -6.60
N ILE A 217 13.94 18.82 -6.04
CA ILE A 217 12.73 19.27 -6.72
C ILE A 217 12.28 20.63 -6.18
N ALA A 218 11.56 21.39 -7.00
CA ALA A 218 11.05 22.69 -6.62
C ALA A 218 10.07 22.60 -5.43
N VAL A 219 10.08 23.61 -4.57
CA VAL A 219 9.26 23.65 -3.34
C VAL A 219 7.76 23.45 -3.63
N TRP A 220 7.27 24.01 -4.74
CA TRP A 220 5.87 23.83 -5.14
C TRP A 220 5.56 22.37 -5.54
N GLN A 221 6.51 21.63 -6.12
CA GLN A 221 6.35 20.22 -6.45
C GLN A 221 6.26 19.38 -5.15
N GLN A 222 7.08 19.70 -4.14
CA GLN A 222 7.01 19.08 -2.82
C GLN A 222 5.62 19.26 -2.19
N ALA A 223 5.07 20.49 -2.26
CA ALA A 223 3.72 20.77 -1.78
C ALA A 223 2.63 19.98 -2.54
N VAL A 224 2.76 19.86 -3.87
CA VAL A 224 1.81 19.06 -4.68
C VAL A 224 1.87 17.58 -4.30
N ILE A 225 3.07 17.00 -4.15
CA ILE A 225 3.20 15.60 -3.71
C ILE A 225 2.57 15.42 -2.33
N GLY A 226 2.85 16.32 -1.38
CA GLY A 226 2.24 16.30 -0.05
C GLY A 226 0.71 16.39 -0.09
N ALA A 227 0.15 17.25 -0.95
CA ALA A 227 -1.30 17.36 -1.12
C ALA A 227 -1.91 16.07 -1.68
N VAL A 228 -1.28 15.47 -2.70
CA VAL A 228 -1.74 14.19 -3.27
C VAL A 228 -1.68 13.08 -2.24
N VAL A 229 -0.56 12.93 -1.52
CA VAL A 229 -0.42 11.94 -0.43
C VAL A 229 -1.46 12.17 0.65
N GLY A 230 -1.72 13.42 1.05
CA GLY A 230 -2.72 13.77 2.05
C GLY A 230 -4.15 13.33 1.70
N VAL A 231 -4.52 13.32 0.42
CA VAL A 231 -5.81 12.83 -0.07
C VAL A 231 -5.80 11.30 -0.20
N VAL A 232 -4.80 10.78 -0.89
CA VAL A 232 -4.73 9.38 -1.31
C VAL A 232 -4.53 8.43 -0.14
N ALA A 233 -3.76 8.83 0.88
CA ALA A 233 -3.61 8.08 2.14
C ALA A 233 -4.98 7.85 2.80
N GLN A 234 -5.78 8.91 2.94
CA GLN A 234 -7.10 8.83 3.57
C GLN A 234 -8.07 7.97 2.76
N TRP A 235 -7.97 7.99 1.43
CA TRP A 235 -8.76 7.12 0.57
C TRP A 235 -8.41 5.65 0.77
N GLY A 236 -7.13 5.31 0.87
CA GLY A 236 -6.68 3.95 1.15
C GLY A 236 -7.24 3.40 2.46
N ASP A 237 -7.05 4.14 3.56
CA ASP A 237 -7.57 3.77 4.88
C ASP A 237 -9.11 3.69 4.91
N LEU A 238 -9.83 4.56 4.18
CA LEU A 238 -11.29 4.46 4.05
C LEU A 238 -11.73 3.24 3.22
N LEU A 239 -11.04 2.93 2.13
CA LEU A 239 -11.33 1.77 1.29
C LEU A 239 -11.16 0.49 2.08
N GLU A 240 -10.04 0.32 2.79
CA GLU A 240 -9.82 -0.84 3.63
C GLU A 240 -10.82 -0.92 4.79
N SER A 241 -11.08 0.21 5.47
CA SER A 241 -12.12 0.28 6.49
C SER A 241 -13.48 -0.18 5.95
N LYS A 242 -13.83 0.15 4.69
CA LYS A 242 -15.07 -0.28 4.06
C LYS A 242 -15.08 -1.78 3.76
N LEU A 243 -13.98 -2.32 3.24
CA LEU A 243 -13.83 -3.76 2.99
C LEU A 243 -14.02 -4.57 4.28
N LYS A 244 -13.43 -4.12 5.38
CA LYS A 244 -13.61 -4.73 6.71
C LYS A 244 -15.08 -4.74 7.14
N ARG A 245 -15.81 -3.65 6.95
CA ARG A 245 -17.26 -3.61 7.24
C ARG A 245 -18.10 -4.50 6.34
N ILE A 246 -17.72 -4.65 5.07
CA ILE A 246 -18.41 -5.56 4.14
C ILE A 246 -18.22 -7.02 4.59
N ALA A 247 -17.04 -7.36 5.12
CA ALA A 247 -16.76 -8.70 5.65
C ALA A 247 -17.21 -8.91 7.11
N ASP A 248 -17.88 -7.93 7.71
CA ASP A 248 -18.29 -7.93 9.13
C ASP A 248 -17.13 -8.16 10.12
N VAL A 249 -15.94 -7.66 9.76
CA VAL A 249 -14.74 -7.69 10.61
C VAL A 249 -14.31 -6.26 10.99
N LYS A 250 -13.51 -6.16 12.06
CA LYS A 250 -12.95 -4.89 12.51
C LYS A 250 -11.51 -4.67 12.07
N ASP A 251 -10.71 -5.73 12.16
CA ASP A 251 -9.28 -5.76 11.86
C ASP A 251 -9.05 -6.81 10.76
N ALA A 252 -8.09 -6.57 9.86
CA ALA A 252 -7.80 -7.47 8.74
C ALA A 252 -7.19 -8.80 9.17
N GLY A 253 -6.54 -8.80 10.33
CA GLY A 253 -5.94 -9.95 10.95
C GLY A 253 -5.53 -9.67 12.39
N SER A 254 -4.78 -10.59 12.97
CA SER A 254 -4.24 -10.48 14.32
C SER A 254 -2.75 -10.82 14.37
N ILE A 255 -2.06 -10.73 13.23
CA ILE A 255 -0.66 -11.14 13.09
C ILE A 255 0.26 -10.21 13.86
N ILE A 256 -0.04 -8.92 13.94
CA ILE A 256 0.78 -7.94 14.65
C ILE A 256 0.22 -7.73 16.06
N PRO A 257 0.89 -8.20 17.13
CA PRO A 257 0.39 -8.10 18.49
C PRO A 257 0.09 -6.64 18.88
N GLY A 258 -1.16 -6.36 19.23
CA GLY A 258 -1.62 -5.03 19.62
C GLY A 258 -1.90 -4.06 18.48
N HIS A 259 -1.67 -4.44 17.22
CA HIS A 259 -1.83 -3.59 16.03
C HIS A 259 -2.73 -4.19 14.94
N GLY A 260 -3.32 -5.36 15.15
CA GLY A 260 -4.24 -5.98 14.18
C GLY A 260 -3.49 -6.69 13.06
N GLY A 261 -3.94 -6.52 11.83
CA GLY A 261 -3.31 -7.09 10.65
C GLY A 261 -2.10 -6.30 10.17
N LEU A 262 -1.30 -6.94 9.30
CA LEU A 262 -0.30 -6.23 8.52
C LEU A 262 -0.95 -5.35 7.45
N LEU A 263 -2.04 -5.81 6.85
CA LEU A 263 -2.79 -5.06 5.85
C LEU A 263 -3.36 -3.76 6.44
N ASP A 264 -3.80 -3.79 7.70
CA ASP A 264 -4.23 -2.59 8.47
C ASP A 264 -3.10 -1.54 8.66
N ARG A 265 -1.85 -1.88 8.33
CA ARG A 265 -0.68 -0.97 8.36
C ARG A 265 -0.23 -0.55 6.98
N LEU A 266 -0.67 -1.26 5.95
CA LEU A 266 -0.36 -0.98 4.55
C LEU A 266 -1.48 -0.19 3.87
N ASP A 267 -2.68 -0.12 4.44
CA ASP A 267 -3.88 0.51 3.87
C ASP A 267 -3.65 1.83 3.11
N SER A 268 -3.03 2.81 3.78
CA SER A 268 -2.67 4.11 3.22
C SER A 268 -1.47 4.01 2.30
N LEU A 269 -0.48 3.20 2.68
CA LEU A 269 0.77 3.02 1.93
C LEU A 269 0.56 2.43 0.53
N LEU A 270 -0.37 1.48 0.39
CA LEU A 270 -0.68 0.85 -0.90
C LEU A 270 -1.08 1.91 -1.92
N PHE A 271 -1.75 2.99 -1.53
CA PHE A 271 -2.08 4.05 -2.49
C PHE A 271 -1.05 5.18 -2.55
N THR A 272 -0.36 5.52 -1.45
CA THR A 272 0.60 6.62 -1.46
C THR A 272 1.89 6.27 -2.21
N LEU A 273 2.37 5.03 -2.11
CA LEU A 273 3.56 4.57 -2.83
C LEU A 273 3.46 4.73 -4.36
N PRO A 274 2.42 4.20 -5.06
CA PRO A 274 2.27 4.43 -6.48
C PRO A 274 2.04 5.91 -6.82
N ALA A 275 1.28 6.65 -6.00
CA ALA A 275 1.05 8.07 -6.24
C ALA A 275 2.36 8.87 -6.26
N VAL A 276 3.23 8.66 -5.26
CA VAL A 276 4.56 9.29 -5.21
C VAL A 276 5.42 8.84 -6.39
N TYR A 277 5.46 7.53 -6.67
CA TYR A 277 6.24 6.97 -7.78
C TYR A 277 5.90 7.61 -9.14
N TYR A 278 4.62 7.67 -9.50
CA TYR A 278 4.22 8.22 -10.80
C TYR A 278 4.38 9.74 -10.86
N LEU A 279 4.18 10.46 -9.76
CA LEU A 279 4.46 11.91 -9.71
C LEU A 279 5.92 12.20 -10.01
N ILE A 280 6.85 11.41 -9.45
CA ILE A 280 8.29 11.60 -9.70
C ILE A 280 8.65 11.18 -11.12
N VAL A 281 8.33 9.94 -11.49
CA VAL A 281 8.87 9.33 -12.73
C VAL A 281 8.15 9.82 -13.99
N THR A 282 6.93 10.38 -13.88
CA THR A 282 6.15 10.83 -15.03
C THR A 282 5.92 12.34 -15.07
N VAL A 283 5.77 13.01 -13.92
CA VAL A 283 5.34 14.42 -13.89
C VAL A 283 6.49 15.36 -13.59
N PHE A 284 7.25 15.10 -12.53
CA PHE A 284 8.24 16.04 -12.01
C PHE A 284 9.69 15.70 -12.39
N VAL A 285 9.89 14.59 -13.11
CA VAL A 285 11.15 14.07 -13.65
C VAL A 285 12.34 14.96 -13.32
N PRO A 286 13.13 14.65 -12.28
CA PRO A 286 14.35 15.40 -11.98
C PRO A 286 15.36 15.32 -13.13
#